data_AF-A0AAV5DLE8-F1
#
_entry.id   AF-A0AAV5DLE8-F1
#
_cell.length_a   1.000
_cell.length_b   1.000
_cell.length_c   1.000
_cell.angle_alpha   90.00
_cell.angle_beta   90.00
_cell.angle_gamma   90.00
#
_symmetry.space_group_name_H-M   'P 1'
#
loop_
_entity.id
_entity.type
_entity.pdbx_description
1 polymer ?
#
loop_
_entity_poly.entity_id
_entity_poly.type
_entity_poly.pdbx_seq_one_letter_code
_entity_poly.pdbx_strand_id
1 'polypeptide(L)'
;MEVRDSRQDASTTAKPVDINDPYIQNLGKWAVAQHVKQANDGIKFNKVNHAEVKPQATNIYIVHTSHVAKPPHFADLEQWYRSMVAPNTSSGRILYTYDTVMHGFAVQLIGDEAQRMSSSAGVTGVYEGRVTHTHTTRSPGFLGLDPGFGAWKDADFGDGVIIGFVDTGIWPESSSFDDSGLGPVRPSWRGGCVNAEDFNASLCNNKLVGARAFNSARQATASSKSSGGVASPRDTDGHGTHVASTAARSEVRGAGVAMFARGTARGVAPKARIAMYKVPDGSPPVADIVAAVDAAVKDGVDIISISLGYDPCPFHNDALAIDGA
;
A
#
# COMPACT_ATOMS: atom_id res chain seq x y z
N MET A 1 -22.61 -35.05 37.93
CA MET A 1 -22.40 -33.98 38.93
C MET A 1 -21.60 -32.89 38.22
N GLU A 2 -22.21 -32.23 37.25
CA GLU A 2 -22.99 -30.98 37.37
C GLU A 2 -22.11 -29.80 37.79
N VAL A 3 -21.87 -28.92 36.81
CA VAL A 3 -21.17 -27.63 36.91
C VAL A 3 -22.17 -26.59 37.42
N ARG A 4 -21.76 -25.77 38.39
CA ARG A 4 -22.46 -24.52 38.73
C ARG A 4 -21.50 -23.33 38.79
N ASP A 5 -22.00 -22.26 38.22
CA ASP A 5 -21.49 -20.92 38.00
C ASP A 5 -21.45 -20.08 39.31
N SER A 6 -20.51 -19.15 39.41
CA SER A 6 -20.64 -17.95 40.24
C SER A 6 -19.70 -16.83 39.78
N ARG A 7 -20.25 -15.90 39.00
CA ARG A 7 -19.75 -14.52 38.84
C ARG A 7 -19.84 -13.76 40.17
N GLN A 8 -18.85 -12.90 40.46
CA GLN A 8 -19.00 -11.79 41.40
C GLN A 8 -18.15 -10.58 40.97
N ASP A 9 -18.82 -9.42 40.99
CA ASP A 9 -18.40 -8.09 40.57
C ASP A 9 -17.35 -7.45 41.49
N ALA A 10 -16.41 -6.68 40.92
CA ALA A 10 -15.53 -5.78 41.66
C ALA A 10 -15.96 -4.32 41.43
N SER A 11 -16.56 -3.73 42.47
CA SER A 11 -16.89 -2.30 42.58
C SER A 11 -15.67 -1.49 43.04
N THR A 12 -15.31 -0.45 42.30
CA THR A 12 -14.27 0.53 42.66
C THR A 12 -14.88 1.76 43.34
N THR A 13 -14.78 1.85 44.66
CA THR A 13 -15.15 3.07 45.40
C THR A 13 -13.96 4.03 45.49
N ALA A 14 -14.09 5.24 44.91
CA ALA A 14 -13.14 6.34 45.06
C ALA A 14 -13.18 6.93 46.48
N LYS A 15 -12.02 7.26 47.06
CA LYS A 15 -11.92 7.88 48.39
C LYS A 15 -12.32 9.38 48.36
N PRO A 16 -12.94 9.92 49.42
CA PRO A 16 -13.28 11.34 49.52
C PRO A 16 -12.05 12.24 49.57
N VAL A 17 -12.12 13.41 48.93
CA VAL A 17 -11.07 14.45 48.94
C VAL A 17 -11.13 15.21 50.27
N ASP A 18 -9.99 15.32 50.95
CA ASP A 18 -9.85 16.12 52.18
C ASP A 18 -9.62 17.59 51.82
N ILE A 19 -10.61 18.44 52.12
CA ILE A 19 -10.58 19.88 51.84
C ILE A 19 -9.60 20.65 52.74
N ASN A 20 -9.05 20.00 53.77
CA ASN A 20 -8.03 20.59 54.65
C ASN A 20 -6.61 20.25 54.21
N ASP A 21 -6.44 19.51 53.10
CA ASP A 21 -5.14 19.24 52.52
C ASP A 21 -4.43 20.57 52.16
N PRO A 22 -3.20 20.82 52.66
CA PRO A 22 -2.44 22.04 52.37
C PRO A 22 -2.26 22.31 50.87
N TYR A 23 -2.22 21.27 50.05
CA TYR A 23 -2.15 21.36 48.59
C TYR A 23 -3.45 21.90 47.97
N ILE A 24 -4.60 21.40 48.45
CA ILE A 24 -5.94 21.87 48.01
C ILE A 24 -6.19 23.32 48.48
N GLN A 25 -5.75 23.67 49.68
CA GLN A 25 -5.81 25.03 50.21
C GLN A 25 -4.95 26.01 49.40
N ASN A 26 -3.77 25.58 48.93
CA ASN A 26 -2.90 26.41 48.09
C ASN A 26 -3.44 26.58 46.66
N LEU A 27 -4.08 25.56 46.09
CA LEU A 27 -4.81 25.64 44.81
C LEU A 27 -5.98 26.63 44.87
N GLY A 28 -6.74 26.62 45.97
CA GLY A 28 -7.81 27.58 46.21
C GLY A 28 -7.31 29.03 46.27
N LYS A 29 -6.20 29.28 46.98
CA LYS A 29 -5.57 30.61 47.06
C LYS A 29 -5.03 31.09 45.71
N TRP A 30 -4.47 30.20 44.90
CA TRP A 30 -3.99 30.52 43.54
C TRP A 30 -5.15 30.91 42.61
N ALA A 31 -6.27 30.16 42.65
CA ALA A 31 -7.43 30.42 41.80
C ALA A 31 -8.10 31.78 42.11
N VAL A 32 -8.17 32.15 43.39
CA VAL A 32 -8.68 33.46 43.83
C VAL A 32 -7.73 34.59 43.39
N ALA A 33 -6.41 34.41 43.51
CA ALA A 33 -5.44 35.40 43.05
C ALA A 33 -5.50 35.64 41.52
N GLN A 34 -5.74 34.60 40.74
CA GLN A 34 -5.96 34.69 39.28
C GLN A 34 -7.24 35.48 38.94
N HIS A 35 -8.35 35.23 39.64
CA HIS A 35 -9.61 35.94 39.41
C HIS A 35 -9.54 37.42 39.84
N VAL A 36 -8.86 37.74 40.95
CA VAL A 36 -8.65 39.13 41.38
C VAL A 36 -7.76 39.90 40.40
N LYS A 37 -6.78 39.23 39.76
CA LYS A 37 -5.94 39.83 38.72
C LYS A 37 -6.74 40.15 37.45
N GLN A 38 -7.61 39.24 37.02
CA GLN A 38 -8.51 39.47 35.87
C GLN A 38 -9.55 40.57 36.14
N ALA A 39 -10.01 40.73 37.39
CA ALA A 39 -10.96 41.79 37.75
C ALA A 39 -10.31 43.18 37.84
N ASN A 40 -9.03 43.28 38.23
CA ASN A 40 -8.33 44.55 38.37
C ASN A 40 -7.73 45.11 37.06
N ASP A 41 -7.55 44.28 36.03
CA ASP A 41 -6.87 44.70 34.80
C ASP A 41 -7.76 45.52 33.83
N GLY A 42 -9.06 45.66 34.09
CA GLY A 42 -9.97 46.56 33.36
C GLY A 42 -10.19 46.19 31.89
N ILE A 43 -11.45 46.22 31.43
CA ILE A 43 -11.77 45.98 30.02
C ILE A 43 -11.23 47.14 29.17
N LYS A 44 -10.11 46.92 28.49
CA LYS A 44 -9.62 47.83 27.44
C LYS A 44 -10.34 47.51 26.14
N PHE A 45 -11.18 48.43 25.67
CA PHE A 45 -11.72 48.40 24.31
C PHE A 45 -10.60 48.70 23.32
N ASN A 46 -9.97 47.65 22.80
CA ASN A 46 -9.15 47.78 21.60
C ASN A 46 -10.07 47.96 20.39
N LYS A 47 -9.74 48.93 19.52
CA LYS A 47 -10.31 49.08 18.18
C LYS A 47 -10.43 47.69 17.54
N VAL A 48 -11.59 47.39 16.96
CA VAL A 48 -11.80 46.19 16.15
C VAL A 48 -10.88 46.30 14.93
N ASN A 49 -9.69 45.72 15.03
CA ASN A 49 -9.01 45.22 13.86
C ASN A 49 -9.80 43.99 13.44
N HIS A 50 -10.26 43.97 12.18
CA HIS A 50 -10.82 42.78 11.56
C HIS A 50 -9.94 41.59 11.93
N ALA A 51 -10.48 40.66 12.72
CA ALA A 51 -9.80 39.41 12.96
C ALA A 51 -9.58 38.78 11.59
N GLU A 52 -8.32 38.52 11.22
CA GLU A 52 -8.02 37.60 10.14
C GLU A 52 -8.83 36.33 10.40
N VAL A 53 -9.80 36.08 9.54
CA VAL A 53 -10.51 34.81 9.50
C VAL A 53 -9.44 33.77 9.18
N LYS A 54 -9.03 32.99 10.19
CA LYS A 54 -8.15 31.84 9.95
C LYS A 54 -8.82 30.98 8.87
N PRO A 55 -8.15 30.67 7.75
CA PRO A 55 -8.71 29.79 6.73
C PRO A 55 -9.14 28.48 7.39
N GLN A 56 -10.41 28.11 7.26
CA GLN A 56 -10.87 26.79 7.69
C GLN A 56 -10.14 25.73 6.84
N ALA A 57 -9.65 24.68 7.49
CA ALA A 57 -8.94 23.60 6.82
C ALA A 57 -9.87 22.92 5.79
N THR A 58 -9.38 22.78 4.56
CA THR A 58 -10.09 22.08 3.49
C THR A 58 -9.59 20.65 3.38
N ASN A 59 -10.50 19.71 3.17
CA ASN A 59 -10.21 18.30 2.88
C ASN A 59 -10.76 17.93 1.50
N ILE A 60 -10.28 16.83 0.92
CA ILE A 60 -10.85 16.27 -0.30
C ILE A 60 -12.04 15.40 0.09
N TYR A 61 -13.14 15.51 -0.63
CA TYR A 61 -14.32 14.68 -0.47
C TYR A 61 -14.69 14.02 -1.80
N ILE A 62 -15.16 12.79 -1.73
CA ILE A 62 -15.75 12.05 -2.85
C ILE A 62 -17.26 12.17 -2.71
N VAL A 63 -17.91 12.84 -3.67
CA VAL A 63 -19.35 13.04 -3.71
C VAL A 63 -19.94 12.06 -4.71
N HIS A 64 -20.79 11.15 -4.24
CA HIS A 64 -21.57 10.26 -5.10
C HIS A 64 -22.90 10.92 -5.45
N THR A 65 -23.32 10.76 -6.69
CA THR A 65 -24.57 11.34 -7.20
C THR A 65 -25.38 10.32 -7.99
N SER A 66 -26.69 10.55 -8.05
CA SER A 66 -27.58 9.85 -8.95
C SER A 66 -27.64 10.59 -10.29
N HIS A 67 -27.06 10.04 -11.35
CA HIS A 67 -27.03 10.70 -12.67
C HIS A 67 -28.42 10.93 -13.26
N VAL A 68 -29.40 10.07 -12.92
CA VAL A 68 -30.80 10.24 -13.33
C VAL A 68 -31.48 11.43 -12.64
N ALA A 69 -30.90 11.97 -11.57
CA ALA A 69 -31.38 13.16 -10.89
C ALA A 69 -30.84 14.47 -11.53
N LYS A 70 -30.02 14.39 -12.60
CA LYS A 70 -29.51 15.57 -13.31
C LYS A 70 -30.66 16.41 -13.86
N PRO A 71 -30.80 17.68 -13.45
CA PRO A 71 -31.83 18.55 -14.01
C PRO A 71 -31.67 18.73 -15.53
N PRO A 72 -32.78 18.79 -16.29
CA PRO A 72 -32.75 18.83 -17.75
C PRO A 72 -32.15 20.13 -18.33
N HIS A 73 -32.03 21.18 -17.51
CA HIS A 73 -31.45 22.46 -17.94
C HIS A 73 -29.91 22.47 -17.95
N PHE A 74 -29.25 21.46 -17.35
CA PHE A 74 -27.80 21.29 -17.48
C PHE A 74 -27.46 20.47 -18.73
N ALA A 75 -26.52 20.95 -19.54
CA ALA A 75 -26.12 20.25 -20.76
C ALA A 75 -25.54 18.86 -20.46
N ASP A 76 -24.71 18.75 -19.43
CA ASP A 76 -24.01 17.54 -19.03
C ASP A 76 -23.86 17.44 -17.49
N LEU A 77 -23.34 16.30 -17.02
CA LEU A 77 -23.12 16.05 -15.58
C LEU A 77 -22.06 17.02 -15.00
N GLU A 78 -21.08 17.42 -15.80
CA GLU A 78 -20.00 18.30 -15.35
C GLU A 78 -20.52 19.71 -15.00
N GLN A 79 -21.37 20.29 -15.84
CA GLN A 79 -22.04 21.57 -15.57
C GLN A 79 -22.93 21.49 -14.34
N TRP A 80 -23.66 20.38 -14.17
CA TRP A 80 -24.48 20.16 -12.99
C TRP A 80 -23.62 20.08 -11.72
N TYR A 81 -22.55 19.30 -11.71
CA TYR A 81 -21.65 19.19 -10.55
C TYR A 81 -20.94 20.50 -10.21
N ARG A 82 -20.49 21.24 -11.23
CA ARG A 82 -19.92 22.59 -11.04
C ARG A 82 -20.92 23.55 -10.40
N SER A 83 -22.21 23.42 -10.69
CA SER A 83 -23.26 24.24 -10.04
C SER A 83 -23.47 23.91 -8.56
N MET A 84 -23.17 22.68 -8.15
CA MET A 84 -23.30 22.25 -6.74
C MET A 84 -22.18 22.83 -5.85
N VAL A 85 -21.05 23.22 -6.46
CA VAL A 85 -19.91 23.82 -5.77
C VAL A 85 -19.96 25.33 -5.95
N ALA A 86 -19.88 26.09 -4.86
CA ALA A 86 -20.25 27.51 -4.80
C ALA A 86 -19.78 28.36 -6.02
N PRO A 87 -20.66 29.21 -6.59
CA PRO A 87 -20.52 29.82 -7.92
C PRO A 87 -19.31 30.75 -8.10
N ASN A 88 -18.69 31.24 -7.02
CA ASN A 88 -17.55 32.17 -7.08
C ASN A 88 -16.17 31.48 -7.00
N THR A 89 -16.09 30.14 -6.94
CA THR A 89 -14.81 29.40 -6.74
C THR A 89 -14.68 28.11 -7.57
N SER A 90 -15.64 27.86 -8.47
CA SER A 90 -16.00 26.53 -8.97
C SER A 90 -15.03 25.88 -9.96
N SER A 91 -14.07 26.62 -10.55
CA SER A 91 -13.20 26.02 -11.57
C SER A 91 -11.93 25.34 -11.04
N GLY A 92 -11.60 25.50 -9.75
CA GLY A 92 -10.35 24.95 -9.16
C GLY A 92 -10.54 23.95 -8.02
N ARG A 93 -11.78 23.72 -7.57
CA ARG A 93 -12.05 22.88 -6.38
C ARG A 93 -12.47 21.45 -6.72
N ILE A 94 -13.09 21.23 -7.88
CA ILE A 94 -13.36 19.88 -8.40
C ILE A 94 -12.06 19.36 -9.00
N LEU A 95 -11.57 18.23 -8.48
CA LEU A 95 -10.34 17.58 -8.90
C LEU A 95 -10.59 16.55 -10.00
N TYR A 96 -11.69 15.80 -9.88
CA TYR A 96 -12.06 14.74 -10.80
C TYR A 96 -13.57 14.64 -10.92
N THR A 97 -14.04 14.30 -12.12
CA THR A 97 -15.43 13.94 -12.39
C THR A 97 -15.47 12.46 -12.76
N TYR A 98 -16.51 11.76 -12.30
CA TYR A 98 -16.73 10.36 -12.58
C TYR A 98 -18.09 10.21 -13.28
N ASP A 99 -18.12 9.60 -14.46
CA ASP A 99 -19.33 9.47 -15.30
C ASP A 99 -19.52 8.07 -15.94
N THR A 100 -18.59 7.15 -15.71
CA THR A 100 -18.56 5.84 -16.38
C THR A 100 -18.94 4.70 -15.43
N VAL A 101 -18.04 4.33 -14.51
CA VAL A 101 -18.25 3.23 -13.54
C VAL A 101 -18.92 3.69 -12.25
N MET A 102 -18.84 4.98 -11.96
CA MET A 102 -19.48 5.65 -10.84
C MET A 102 -19.87 7.06 -11.31
N HIS A 103 -20.89 7.65 -10.69
CA HIS A 103 -21.38 8.97 -11.03
C HIS A 103 -21.18 9.93 -9.86
N GLY A 104 -20.38 10.98 -10.06
CA GLY A 104 -20.02 11.88 -8.97
C GLY A 104 -18.74 12.66 -9.27
N PHE A 105 -18.12 13.21 -8.22
CA PHE A 105 -16.92 14.02 -8.37
C PHE A 105 -16.09 14.06 -7.07
N ALA A 106 -14.78 14.25 -7.20
CA ALA A 106 -13.89 14.56 -6.09
C ALA A 106 -13.71 16.07 -5.99
N VAL A 107 -13.88 16.63 -4.79
CA VAL A 107 -13.88 18.08 -4.56
C VAL A 107 -13.22 18.45 -3.25
N GLN A 108 -12.48 19.56 -3.24
CA GLN A 108 -11.94 20.16 -2.04
C GLN A 108 -13.01 21.00 -1.31
N LEU A 109 -13.45 20.58 -0.12
CA LEU A 109 -14.48 21.24 0.69
C LEU A 109 -13.99 21.50 2.12
N ILE A 110 -14.54 22.53 2.77
CA ILE A 110 -14.50 22.63 4.24
C ILE A 110 -15.62 21.77 4.84
N GLY A 111 -15.51 21.42 6.14
CA GLY A 111 -16.49 20.53 6.81
C GLY A 111 -17.95 20.99 6.66
N ASP A 112 -18.20 22.29 6.83
CA ASP A 112 -19.55 22.87 6.70
C ASP A 112 -20.09 22.82 5.25
N GLU A 113 -19.22 22.84 4.25
CA GLU A 113 -19.61 22.66 2.85
C GLU A 113 -19.90 21.19 2.56
N ALA A 114 -19.09 20.26 3.07
CA ALA A 114 -19.32 18.82 2.91
C ALA A 114 -20.66 18.39 3.56
N GLN A 115 -20.98 18.93 4.74
CA GLN A 115 -22.26 18.66 5.39
C GLN A 115 -23.44 19.20 4.58
N ARG A 116 -23.34 20.43 4.04
CA ARG A 116 -24.39 20.96 3.15
C ARG A 116 -24.51 20.15 1.87
N MET A 117 -23.39 19.74 1.28
CA MET A 117 -23.35 18.90 0.08
C MET A 117 -24.08 17.57 0.29
N SER A 118 -23.97 16.97 1.49
CA SER A 118 -24.64 15.71 1.79
C SER A 118 -26.17 15.77 1.74
N SER A 119 -26.74 16.98 1.83
CA SER A 119 -28.18 17.23 1.75
C SER A 119 -28.63 17.78 0.39
N SER A 120 -27.72 17.95 -0.56
CA SER A 120 -28.03 18.48 -1.89
C SER A 120 -28.85 17.48 -2.72
N ALA A 121 -29.82 17.98 -3.48
CA ALA A 121 -30.62 17.15 -4.37
C ALA A 121 -29.73 16.41 -5.40
N GLY A 122 -29.93 15.10 -5.51
CA GLY A 122 -29.16 14.24 -6.41
C GLY A 122 -27.84 13.72 -5.83
N VAL A 123 -27.40 14.19 -4.65
CA VAL A 123 -26.27 13.61 -3.92
C VAL A 123 -26.74 12.38 -3.14
N THR A 124 -26.03 11.27 -3.30
CA THR A 124 -26.33 9.99 -2.62
C THR A 124 -25.32 9.65 -1.52
N GLY A 125 -24.20 10.38 -1.44
CA GLY A 125 -23.23 10.23 -0.37
C GLY A 125 -22.06 11.22 -0.49
N VAL A 126 -21.48 11.59 0.65
CA VAL A 126 -20.30 12.45 0.73
C VAL A 126 -19.31 11.78 1.67
N TYR A 127 -18.14 11.43 1.14
CA TYR A 127 -17.12 10.69 1.87
C TYR A 127 -15.85 11.51 1.94
N GLU A 128 -15.33 11.72 3.14
CA GLU A 128 -14.02 12.33 3.30
C GLU A 128 -12.95 11.43 2.66
N GLY A 129 -12.17 12.01 1.75
CA GLY A 129 -11.06 11.38 1.07
C GLY A 129 -9.99 11.01 2.08
N ARG A 130 -9.73 9.70 2.20
CA ARG A 130 -8.71 9.19 3.12
C ARG A 130 -7.39 9.06 2.39
N VAL A 131 -6.31 9.50 3.05
CA VAL A 131 -4.96 9.13 2.64
C VAL A 131 -4.79 7.64 2.93
N THR A 132 -4.56 6.85 1.89
CA THR A 132 -4.21 5.43 2.05
C THR A 132 -2.72 5.30 2.35
N HIS A 133 -2.35 4.35 3.20
CA HIS A 133 -0.96 4.09 3.57
C HIS A 133 -0.52 2.70 3.08
N THR A 134 0.73 2.57 2.60
CA THR A 134 1.30 1.29 2.18
C THR A 134 1.52 0.39 3.40
N HIS A 135 0.85 -0.76 3.46
CA HIS A 135 0.84 -1.66 4.63
C HIS A 135 1.53 -3.01 4.35
N THR A 136 2.79 -3.03 3.95
CA THR A 136 3.50 -4.31 3.68
C THR A 136 3.85 -5.12 4.94
N THR A 137 3.85 -4.50 6.13
CA THR A 137 4.00 -5.19 7.43
C THR A 137 2.73 -5.84 7.96
N ARG A 138 1.57 -5.56 7.35
CA ARG A 138 0.28 -6.02 7.87
C ARG A 138 -0.50 -6.90 6.92
N SER A 139 -0.19 -6.89 5.62
CA SER A 139 -0.97 -7.63 4.60
C SER A 139 -1.23 -9.10 4.95
N PRO A 140 -0.24 -9.91 5.39
CA PRO A 140 -0.53 -11.31 5.76
C PRO A 140 -1.56 -11.44 6.89
N GLY A 141 -1.40 -10.63 7.95
CA GLY A 141 -2.36 -10.61 9.05
C GLY A 141 -3.74 -10.07 8.66
N PHE A 142 -3.80 -9.10 7.74
CA PHE A 142 -5.06 -8.61 7.18
C PHE A 142 -5.80 -9.70 6.40
N LEU A 143 -5.07 -10.58 5.70
CA LEU A 143 -5.61 -11.75 5.00
C LEU A 143 -5.95 -12.91 5.95
N GLY A 144 -5.75 -12.76 7.26
CA GLY A 144 -6.00 -13.81 8.24
C GLY A 144 -4.96 -14.93 8.25
N LEU A 145 -3.76 -14.70 7.70
CA LEU A 145 -2.67 -15.67 7.76
C LEU A 145 -2.07 -15.65 9.17
N ASP A 146 -2.25 -16.76 9.88
CA ASP A 146 -1.81 -16.93 11.27
C ASP A 146 -0.76 -18.03 11.40
N PRO A 147 0.32 -17.85 12.19
CA PRO A 147 1.34 -18.88 12.36
C PRO A 147 0.85 -20.16 13.06
N GLY A 148 -0.25 -20.10 13.83
CA GLY A 148 -0.76 -21.20 14.65
C GLY A 148 -1.80 -22.09 13.98
N PHE A 149 -2.44 -21.62 12.89
CA PHE A 149 -3.54 -22.30 12.21
C PHE A 149 -3.78 -21.77 10.79
N GLY A 150 -4.59 -22.49 10.02
CA GLY A 150 -5.00 -22.08 8.67
C GLY A 150 -3.87 -22.18 7.65
N ALA A 151 -4.01 -21.46 6.54
CA ALA A 151 -3.22 -21.66 5.32
C ALA A 151 -1.69 -21.66 5.54
N TRP A 152 -1.16 -20.82 6.45
CA TRP A 152 0.26 -20.80 6.76
C TRP A 152 0.74 -22.09 7.41
N LYS A 153 0.01 -22.59 8.40
CA LYS A 153 0.38 -23.85 9.05
C LYS A 153 0.15 -25.04 8.12
N ASP A 154 -0.96 -25.03 7.38
CA ASP A 154 -1.37 -26.15 6.53
C ASP A 154 -0.45 -26.32 5.30
N ALA A 155 0.08 -25.22 4.76
CA ALA A 155 1.02 -25.22 3.63
C ALA A 155 2.49 -25.07 4.06
N ASP A 156 2.81 -25.25 5.35
CA ASP A 156 4.12 -24.98 5.94
C ASP A 156 4.79 -23.69 5.42
N PHE A 157 4.03 -22.59 5.42
CA PHE A 157 4.47 -21.26 4.99
C PHE A 157 5.02 -21.20 3.56
N GLY A 158 4.68 -22.20 2.73
CA GLY A 158 5.15 -22.37 1.36
C GLY A 158 6.52 -23.05 1.24
N ASP A 159 7.01 -23.77 2.26
CA ASP A 159 8.28 -24.48 2.14
C ASP A 159 8.26 -25.48 0.98
N GLY A 160 9.42 -25.65 0.35
CA GLY A 160 9.58 -26.49 -0.83
C GLY A 160 9.03 -25.90 -2.13
N VAL A 161 8.18 -24.87 -2.09
CA VAL A 161 7.65 -24.16 -3.27
C VAL A 161 8.68 -23.18 -3.82
N ILE A 162 8.85 -23.13 -5.13
CA ILE A 162 9.70 -22.17 -5.86
C ILE A 162 8.79 -21.30 -6.73
N ILE A 163 8.78 -20.00 -6.44
CA ILE A 163 8.05 -19.00 -7.22
C ILE A 163 9.04 -18.36 -8.21
N GLY A 164 8.76 -18.50 -9.50
CA GLY A 164 9.44 -17.79 -10.57
C GLY A 164 8.87 -16.39 -10.75
N PHE A 165 9.72 -15.38 -10.74
CA PHE A 165 9.34 -13.99 -11.00
C PHE A 165 9.89 -13.55 -12.34
N VAL A 166 9.01 -13.08 -13.24
CA VAL A 166 9.40 -12.45 -14.49
C VAL A 166 9.20 -10.95 -14.33
N ASP A 167 10.28 -10.22 -14.05
CA ASP A 167 10.22 -8.84 -13.56
C ASP A 167 11.54 -8.07 -13.80
N THR A 168 11.76 -6.90 -13.19
CA THR A 168 12.95 -6.03 -13.38
C THR A 168 14.24 -6.53 -12.71
N GLY A 169 14.21 -7.71 -12.11
CA GLY A 169 15.34 -8.33 -11.42
C GLY A 169 15.20 -8.36 -9.91
N ILE A 170 16.30 -8.66 -9.22
CA ILE A 170 16.33 -8.74 -7.76
C ILE A 170 17.54 -8.05 -7.13
N TRP A 171 17.34 -7.46 -5.95
CA TRP A 171 18.42 -6.96 -5.08
C TRP A 171 18.78 -8.01 -4.00
N PRO A 172 19.74 -8.91 -4.27
CA PRO A 172 19.95 -10.10 -3.45
C PRO A 172 20.43 -9.81 -2.03
N GLU A 173 21.09 -8.67 -1.79
CA GLU A 173 21.61 -8.30 -0.47
C GLU A 173 20.51 -7.83 0.51
N SER A 174 19.26 -7.73 0.06
CA SER A 174 18.14 -7.37 0.92
C SER A 174 17.92 -8.45 1.98
N SER A 175 17.73 -8.05 3.24
CA SER A 175 17.35 -8.96 4.33
C SER A 175 16.01 -9.68 4.10
N SER A 176 15.21 -9.20 3.14
CA SER A 176 14.00 -9.90 2.68
C SER A 176 14.31 -11.26 2.04
N PHE A 177 15.54 -11.50 1.60
CA PHE A 177 15.97 -12.71 0.91
C PHE A 177 17.00 -13.53 1.72
N ASP A 178 17.03 -13.34 3.04
CA ASP A 178 17.76 -14.19 3.96
C ASP A 178 17.18 -15.61 3.96
N ASP A 179 18.04 -16.62 4.07
CA ASP A 179 17.68 -18.03 4.01
C ASP A 179 17.71 -18.74 5.37
N SER A 180 17.79 -17.99 6.47
CA SER A 180 17.77 -18.56 7.83
C SER A 180 16.54 -19.43 8.05
N GLY A 181 16.77 -20.66 8.49
CA GLY A 181 15.71 -21.64 8.77
C GLY A 181 15.17 -22.36 7.53
N LEU A 182 15.73 -22.12 6.34
CA LEU A 182 15.39 -22.86 5.13
C LEU A 182 16.34 -24.04 4.92
N GLY A 183 15.77 -25.21 4.63
CA GLY A 183 16.51 -26.39 4.22
C GLY A 183 17.08 -26.27 2.80
N PRO A 184 17.85 -27.28 2.34
CA PRO A 184 18.37 -27.30 0.98
C PRO A 184 17.24 -27.30 -0.06
N VAL A 185 17.53 -26.74 -1.24
CA VAL A 185 16.61 -26.75 -2.37
C VAL A 185 16.36 -28.19 -2.84
N ARG A 186 15.14 -28.47 -3.32
CA ARG A 186 14.78 -29.80 -3.82
C ARG A 186 15.70 -30.25 -4.96
N PRO A 187 16.09 -31.54 -5.04
CA PRO A 187 16.97 -32.05 -6.10
C PRO A 187 16.41 -31.94 -7.52
N SER A 188 15.10 -31.80 -7.68
CA SER A 188 14.44 -31.64 -8.98
C SER A 188 14.58 -30.23 -9.56
N TRP A 189 15.05 -29.24 -8.77
CA TRP A 189 15.31 -27.89 -9.25
C TRP A 189 16.47 -27.89 -10.25
N ARG A 190 16.25 -27.32 -11.43
CA ARG A 190 17.24 -27.28 -12.53
C ARG A 190 17.77 -25.87 -12.81
N GLY A 191 17.18 -24.86 -12.21
CA GLY A 191 17.63 -23.48 -12.32
C GLY A 191 18.90 -23.21 -11.52
N GLY A 192 19.41 -22.00 -11.68
CA GLY A 192 20.61 -21.55 -10.99
C GLY A 192 20.86 -20.06 -11.20
N CYS A 193 21.97 -19.58 -10.66
CA CYS A 193 22.35 -18.19 -10.74
C CYS A 193 23.50 -17.97 -11.69
N VAL A 194 23.36 -16.97 -12.55
CA VAL A 194 24.39 -16.61 -13.52
C VAL A 194 25.48 -15.77 -12.85
N ASN A 195 26.67 -15.77 -13.45
CA ASN A 195 27.71 -14.79 -13.17
C ASN A 195 27.63 -13.68 -14.21
N ALA A 196 27.40 -12.45 -13.76
CA ALA A 196 27.39 -11.22 -14.55
C ALA A 196 28.28 -10.16 -13.87
N GLU A 197 28.48 -9.02 -14.52
CA GLU A 197 29.43 -7.98 -14.07
C GLU A 197 29.19 -7.49 -12.64
N ASP A 198 27.93 -7.27 -12.25
CA ASP A 198 27.48 -6.77 -10.95
C ASP A 198 26.66 -7.81 -10.15
N PHE A 199 26.68 -9.07 -10.59
CA PHE A 199 25.95 -10.16 -9.94
C PHE A 199 26.78 -11.45 -9.96
N ASN A 200 27.19 -11.91 -8.79
CA ASN A 200 27.89 -13.19 -8.63
C ASN A 200 26.87 -14.29 -8.30
N ALA A 201 27.04 -15.49 -8.87
CA ALA A 201 26.22 -16.64 -8.55
C ALA A 201 26.22 -16.99 -7.05
N SER A 202 27.28 -16.63 -6.31
CA SER A 202 27.35 -16.79 -4.85
C SER A 202 26.41 -15.90 -4.05
N LEU A 203 25.77 -14.91 -4.68
CA LEU A 203 24.72 -14.09 -4.06
C LEU A 203 23.40 -14.88 -3.91
N CYS A 204 23.29 -16.01 -4.60
CA CYS A 204 22.19 -16.94 -4.39
C CYS A 204 22.45 -17.84 -3.19
N ASN A 205 21.36 -18.20 -2.53
CA ASN A 205 21.34 -18.94 -1.28
C ASN A 205 20.14 -19.89 -1.28
N ASN A 206 19.75 -20.45 -0.14
CA ASN A 206 18.57 -21.31 -0.11
C ASN A 206 17.27 -20.52 -0.31
N LYS A 207 17.25 -19.19 -0.21
CA LYS A 207 16.07 -18.34 -0.44
C LYS A 207 15.93 -17.90 -1.89
N LEU A 208 16.96 -17.27 -2.43
CA LEU A 208 17.10 -16.94 -3.85
C LEU A 208 17.86 -18.07 -4.54
N VAL A 209 17.13 -18.96 -5.19
CA VAL A 209 17.65 -20.25 -5.70
C VAL A 209 18.02 -20.20 -7.20
N GLY A 210 17.61 -19.15 -7.89
CA GLY A 210 17.88 -18.93 -9.30
C GLY A 210 17.79 -17.45 -9.67
N ALA A 211 18.66 -16.99 -10.57
CA ALA A 211 18.68 -15.60 -11.02
C ALA A 211 19.35 -15.51 -12.39
N ARG A 212 18.62 -15.06 -13.41
CA ARG A 212 19.13 -14.79 -14.75
C ARG A 212 18.35 -13.69 -15.44
N ALA A 213 18.89 -13.13 -16.52
CA ALA A 213 18.25 -12.05 -17.28
C ALA A 213 18.13 -12.40 -18.77
N PHE A 214 17.08 -11.88 -19.39
CA PHE A 214 16.74 -12.02 -20.81
C PHE A 214 16.60 -10.63 -21.39
N ASN A 215 17.40 -10.28 -22.38
CA ASN A 215 17.34 -8.98 -23.05
C ASN A 215 17.79 -9.06 -24.51
N SER A 216 17.81 -10.26 -25.09
CA SER A 216 18.33 -10.52 -26.43
C SER A 216 17.48 -9.83 -27.50
N ALA A 217 16.16 -9.86 -27.37
CA ALA A 217 15.28 -9.17 -28.30
C ALA A 217 15.44 -7.65 -28.18
N ARG A 218 15.57 -7.13 -26.95
CA ARG A 218 15.88 -5.70 -26.75
C ARG A 218 17.19 -5.30 -27.41
N GLN A 219 18.26 -6.07 -27.22
CA GLN A 219 19.57 -5.80 -27.84
C GLN A 219 19.50 -5.84 -29.36
N ALA A 220 18.73 -6.76 -29.95
CA ALA A 220 18.57 -6.87 -31.39
C ALA A 220 17.90 -5.62 -32.00
N THR A 221 17.02 -4.97 -31.25
CA THR A 221 16.31 -3.74 -31.67
C THR A 221 17.02 -2.44 -31.25
N ALA A 222 18.07 -2.52 -30.45
CA ALA A 222 18.78 -1.35 -29.94
C ALA A 222 19.65 -0.72 -31.04
N SER A 223 19.62 0.61 -31.16
CA SER A 223 20.43 1.37 -32.12
C SER A 223 21.94 1.29 -31.86
N SER A 224 22.34 0.85 -30.66
CA SER A 224 23.74 0.61 -30.29
C SER A 224 23.87 -0.81 -29.74
N LYS A 225 24.81 -1.58 -30.29
CA LYS A 225 25.11 -2.93 -29.80
C LYS A 225 25.87 -2.82 -28.48
N SER A 226 25.27 -3.27 -27.39
CA SER A 226 25.99 -3.49 -26.13
C SER A 226 27.02 -4.60 -26.31
N SER A 227 28.13 -4.52 -25.59
CA SER A 227 29.13 -5.59 -25.50
C SER A 227 28.47 -6.89 -25.03
N GLY A 228 28.81 -8.00 -25.68
CA GLY A 228 28.17 -9.32 -25.52
C GLY A 228 28.47 -10.05 -24.20
N GLY A 229 28.29 -9.37 -23.06
CA GLY A 229 28.38 -9.97 -21.73
C GLY A 229 27.08 -10.67 -21.31
N VAL A 230 27.17 -11.51 -20.27
CA VAL A 230 26.00 -12.12 -19.63
C VAL A 230 25.16 -11.02 -18.99
N ALA A 231 23.87 -10.96 -19.34
CA ALA A 231 22.96 -9.97 -18.77
C ALA A 231 22.78 -10.22 -17.26
N SER A 232 22.88 -9.15 -16.48
CA SER A 232 22.75 -9.22 -15.02
C SER A 232 21.30 -9.30 -14.56
N PRO A 233 20.96 -10.20 -13.61
CA PRO A 233 19.65 -10.23 -12.97
C PRO A 233 19.49 -9.20 -11.85
N ARG A 234 20.49 -8.35 -11.57
CA ARG A 234 20.39 -7.32 -10.54
C ARG A 234 19.25 -6.34 -10.85
N ASP A 235 18.46 -6.04 -9.84
CA ASP A 235 17.41 -5.03 -9.93
C ASP A 235 17.99 -3.62 -9.90
N THR A 236 17.64 -2.82 -10.89
CA THR A 236 18.04 -1.40 -11.02
C THR A 236 16.84 -0.46 -10.93
N ASP A 237 15.63 -1.00 -10.91
CA ASP A 237 14.37 -0.26 -10.82
C ASP A 237 13.76 -0.36 -9.41
N GLY A 238 13.72 -1.58 -8.87
CA GLY A 238 13.17 -1.90 -7.55
C GLY A 238 11.83 -2.64 -7.61
N HIS A 239 11.12 -2.60 -8.75
CA HIS A 239 9.83 -3.26 -8.91
C HIS A 239 9.91 -4.78 -8.65
N GLY A 240 10.83 -5.49 -9.29
CA GLY A 240 11.00 -6.93 -9.13
C GLY A 240 11.37 -7.34 -7.70
N THR A 241 12.26 -6.59 -7.05
CA THR A 241 12.59 -6.77 -5.63
C THR A 241 11.35 -6.59 -4.74
N HIS A 242 10.55 -5.56 -5.01
CA HIS A 242 9.33 -5.29 -4.24
C HIS A 242 8.28 -6.40 -4.43
N VAL A 243 8.02 -6.82 -5.67
CA VAL A 243 7.08 -7.90 -6.02
C VAL A 243 7.50 -9.21 -5.36
N ALA A 244 8.76 -9.62 -5.55
CA ALA A 244 9.31 -10.83 -4.95
C ALA A 244 9.22 -10.79 -3.43
N SER A 245 9.52 -9.64 -2.82
CA SER A 245 9.42 -9.47 -1.38
C SER A 245 7.97 -9.54 -0.89
N THR A 246 7.00 -9.03 -1.64
CA THR A 246 5.58 -9.08 -1.25
C THR A 246 5.08 -10.52 -1.19
N ALA A 247 5.42 -11.32 -2.20
CA ALA A 247 5.01 -12.71 -2.28
C ALA A 247 5.75 -13.59 -1.26
N ALA A 248 7.08 -13.49 -1.20
CA ALA A 248 7.90 -14.53 -0.60
C ALA A 248 9.04 -14.03 0.27
N ARG A 249 9.08 -12.77 0.76
CA ARG A 249 10.15 -12.38 1.70
C ARG A 249 10.18 -13.21 2.98
N SER A 250 11.39 -13.38 3.50
CA SER A 250 11.63 -13.83 4.86
C SER A 250 11.15 -12.79 5.89
N GLU A 251 11.08 -13.20 7.16
CA GLU A 251 10.73 -12.31 8.25
C GLU A 251 11.80 -11.22 8.44
N VAL A 252 11.43 -9.95 8.29
CA VAL A 252 12.32 -8.83 8.64
C VAL A 252 11.67 -8.00 9.73
N ARG A 253 12.29 -8.01 10.91
CA ARG A 253 11.86 -7.25 12.08
C ARG A 253 12.28 -5.79 11.96
N GLY A 254 11.46 -4.89 12.50
CA GLY A 254 11.74 -3.45 12.48
C GLY A 254 11.68 -2.83 11.08
N ALA A 255 11.06 -3.52 10.12
CA ALA A 255 10.84 -2.99 8.78
C ALA A 255 9.86 -1.81 8.83
N GLY A 256 10.10 -0.82 7.99
CA GLY A 256 9.28 0.39 7.86
C GLY A 256 9.99 1.41 6.97
N VAL A 257 9.23 2.39 6.48
CA VAL A 257 9.79 3.50 5.71
C VAL A 257 9.67 4.75 6.58
N ALA A 258 10.81 5.26 7.04
CA ALA A 258 10.90 6.34 8.02
C ALA A 258 10.08 6.05 9.30
N MET A 259 8.96 6.75 9.48
CA MET A 259 8.04 6.55 10.61
C MET A 259 6.84 5.67 10.28
N PHE A 260 6.66 5.28 9.02
CA PHE A 260 5.48 4.58 8.54
C PHE A 260 5.68 3.06 8.48
N ALA A 261 4.56 2.34 8.60
CA ALA A 261 4.46 0.88 8.46
C ALA A 261 5.45 0.10 9.34
N ARG A 262 5.87 0.64 10.50
CA ARG A 262 6.81 -0.01 11.40
C ARG A 262 6.24 -1.33 11.91
N GLY A 263 7.02 -2.40 11.78
CA GLY A 263 6.62 -3.71 12.26
C GLY A 263 7.53 -4.82 11.76
N THR A 264 7.01 -6.04 11.80
CA THR A 264 7.66 -7.21 11.20
C THR A 264 6.99 -7.48 9.87
N ALA A 265 7.69 -7.27 8.76
CA ALA A 265 7.12 -7.60 7.46
C ALA A 265 7.55 -9.02 7.05
N ARG A 266 6.63 -9.71 6.40
CA ARG A 266 6.71 -11.12 5.98
C ARG A 266 6.02 -11.24 4.64
N GLY A 267 6.45 -12.20 3.82
CA GLY A 267 5.78 -12.49 2.56
C GLY A 267 4.44 -13.18 2.82
N VAL A 268 3.64 -13.30 1.77
CA VAL A 268 2.45 -14.17 1.79
C VAL A 268 2.87 -15.64 1.99
N ALA A 269 4.00 -16.07 1.43
CA ALA A 269 4.60 -17.38 1.64
C ALA A 269 6.07 -17.26 2.11
N PRO A 270 6.31 -17.01 3.42
CA PRO A 270 7.66 -16.68 3.92
C PRO A 270 8.72 -17.75 3.71
N LYS A 271 8.36 -19.02 3.57
CA LYS A 271 9.30 -20.13 3.32
C LYS A 271 9.43 -20.52 1.84
N ALA A 272 8.60 -19.95 0.96
CA ALA A 272 8.74 -20.17 -0.47
C ALA A 272 10.09 -19.63 -0.99
N ARG A 273 10.66 -20.30 -1.98
CA ARG A 273 11.92 -19.94 -2.62
C ARG A 273 11.65 -19.05 -3.82
N ILE A 274 12.63 -18.24 -4.19
CA ILE A 274 12.54 -17.24 -5.24
C ILE A 274 13.48 -17.62 -6.37
N ALA A 275 12.96 -17.62 -7.60
CA ALA A 275 13.76 -17.67 -8.82
C ALA A 275 13.46 -16.42 -9.65
N MET A 276 14.48 -15.62 -9.97
CA MET A 276 14.33 -14.36 -10.70
C MET A 276 14.71 -14.52 -12.16
N TYR A 277 13.79 -14.17 -13.05
CA TYR A 277 13.96 -14.15 -14.50
C TYR A 277 13.78 -12.70 -14.97
N LYS A 278 14.87 -11.93 -14.89
CA LYS A 278 14.84 -10.50 -15.23
C LYS A 278 14.51 -10.33 -16.71
N VAL A 279 13.52 -9.50 -17.00
CA VAL A 279 13.26 -8.92 -18.32
C VAL A 279 13.58 -7.43 -18.25
N PRO A 280 13.82 -6.77 -19.38
CA PRO A 280 14.43 -5.47 -19.30
C PRO A 280 13.36 -4.39 -19.02
N ASP A 281 13.70 -3.45 -18.15
CA ASP A 281 12.78 -2.49 -17.51
C ASP A 281 11.92 -1.67 -18.50
N GLY A 282 10.81 -1.11 -18.03
CA GLY A 282 9.88 -0.32 -18.85
C GLY A 282 9.00 -1.20 -19.75
N SER A 283 9.24 -1.18 -21.06
CA SER A 283 8.43 -1.95 -22.04
C SER A 283 9.23 -3.13 -22.61
N PRO A 284 9.40 -4.24 -21.85
CA PRO A 284 10.13 -5.42 -22.30
C PRO A 284 9.54 -5.97 -23.61
N PRO A 285 10.37 -6.29 -24.61
CA PRO A 285 9.89 -7.01 -25.78
C PRO A 285 9.26 -8.34 -25.35
N VAL A 286 8.09 -8.67 -25.90
CA VAL A 286 7.35 -9.91 -25.55
C VAL A 286 8.22 -11.16 -25.72
N ALA A 287 9.11 -11.19 -26.71
CA ALA A 287 10.05 -12.29 -26.92
C ALA A 287 11.00 -12.53 -25.73
N ASP A 288 11.46 -11.48 -25.05
CA ASP A 288 12.30 -11.63 -23.85
C ASP A 288 11.46 -12.16 -22.66
N ILE A 289 10.18 -11.80 -22.57
CA ILE A 289 9.23 -12.30 -21.56
C ILE A 289 8.92 -13.78 -21.79
N VAL A 290 8.58 -14.17 -23.02
CA VAL A 290 8.34 -15.57 -23.39
C VAL A 290 9.57 -16.43 -23.13
N ALA A 291 10.78 -15.94 -23.47
CA ALA A 291 12.02 -16.64 -23.16
C ALA A 291 12.22 -16.83 -21.64
N ALA A 292 11.88 -15.80 -20.84
CA ALA A 292 11.93 -15.90 -19.38
C ALA A 292 10.95 -16.94 -18.82
N VAL A 293 9.72 -16.98 -19.35
CA VAL A 293 8.68 -17.95 -18.96
C VAL A 293 9.08 -19.38 -19.32
N ASP A 294 9.48 -19.63 -20.57
CA ASP A 294 9.94 -20.95 -21.04
C ASP A 294 11.10 -21.47 -20.17
N ALA A 295 12.04 -20.58 -19.85
CA ALA A 295 13.17 -20.94 -19.02
C ALA A 295 12.72 -21.24 -17.57
N ALA A 296 11.78 -20.48 -17.01
CA ALA A 296 11.21 -20.75 -15.69
C ALA A 296 10.54 -22.14 -15.62
N VAL A 297 9.74 -22.48 -16.62
CA VAL A 297 9.10 -23.80 -16.74
C VAL A 297 10.16 -24.91 -16.82
N LYS A 298 11.19 -24.73 -17.64
CA LYS A 298 12.30 -25.71 -17.78
C LYS A 298 13.08 -25.93 -16.50
N ASP A 299 13.28 -24.88 -15.70
CA ASP A 299 13.95 -24.96 -14.41
C ASP A 299 13.11 -25.71 -13.36
N GLY A 300 11.80 -25.81 -13.61
CA GLY A 300 10.82 -26.47 -12.76
C GLY A 300 10.34 -25.58 -11.64
N VAL A 301 9.98 -24.31 -11.91
CA VAL A 301 9.22 -23.47 -10.96
C VAL A 301 7.81 -24.03 -10.75
N ASP A 302 7.21 -23.80 -9.58
CA ASP A 302 5.85 -24.27 -9.28
C ASP A 302 4.79 -23.23 -9.66
N ILE A 303 5.13 -21.96 -9.50
CA ILE A 303 4.24 -20.82 -9.74
C ILE A 303 5.05 -19.74 -10.45
N ILE A 304 4.49 -19.12 -11.49
CA ILE A 304 5.05 -17.95 -12.14
C ILE A 304 4.25 -16.71 -11.74
N SER A 305 4.95 -15.69 -11.28
CA SER A 305 4.41 -14.35 -11.01
C SER A 305 4.95 -13.38 -12.06
N ILE A 306 4.05 -12.80 -12.85
CA ILE A 306 4.36 -11.80 -13.87
C ILE A 306 3.60 -10.53 -13.51
N SER A 307 4.31 -9.49 -13.08
CA SER A 307 3.72 -8.18 -12.77
C SER A 307 4.01 -7.19 -13.88
N LEU A 308 3.68 -7.60 -15.11
CA LEU A 308 3.88 -6.84 -16.35
C LEU A 308 2.55 -6.77 -17.10
N GLY A 309 2.38 -5.76 -17.95
CA GLY A 309 1.21 -5.63 -18.80
C GLY A 309 1.52 -4.86 -20.07
N TYR A 310 0.74 -5.12 -21.12
CA TYR A 310 0.77 -4.38 -22.38
C TYR A 310 -0.66 -4.20 -22.92
N ASP A 311 -0.77 -3.45 -24.02
CA ASP A 311 -2.05 -3.16 -24.65
C ASP A 311 -2.81 -4.46 -25.00
N PRO A 312 -4.09 -4.56 -24.62
CA PRO A 312 -4.84 -5.80 -24.77
C PRO A 312 -4.99 -6.20 -26.25
N CYS A 313 -4.77 -7.46 -26.54
CA CYS A 313 -5.05 -8.07 -27.84
C CYS A 313 -5.86 -9.37 -27.67
N PRO A 314 -6.52 -9.89 -28.73
CA PRO A 314 -7.19 -11.19 -28.66
C PRO A 314 -6.21 -12.29 -28.25
N PHE A 315 -6.65 -13.26 -27.43
CA PHE A 315 -5.75 -14.29 -26.87
C PHE A 315 -4.92 -15.06 -27.90
N HIS A 316 -5.45 -15.32 -29.10
CA HIS A 316 -4.72 -16.01 -30.18
C HIS A 316 -3.62 -15.15 -30.84
N ASN A 317 -3.56 -13.86 -30.49
CA ASN A 317 -2.51 -12.91 -30.90
C ASN A 317 -1.69 -12.43 -29.69
N ASP A 318 -1.88 -13.05 -28.53
CA ASP A 318 -1.17 -12.73 -27.30
C ASP A 318 -0.21 -13.89 -26.99
N ALA A 319 1.09 -13.68 -27.20
CA ALA A 319 2.08 -14.74 -27.00
C ALA A 319 2.17 -15.18 -25.52
N LEU A 320 1.95 -14.29 -24.55
CA LEU A 320 1.90 -14.68 -23.14
C LEU A 320 0.67 -15.53 -22.83
N ALA A 321 -0.47 -15.24 -23.45
CA ALA A 321 -1.67 -16.04 -23.28
C ALA A 321 -1.56 -17.42 -23.93
N ILE A 322 -0.87 -17.53 -25.06
CA ILE A 322 -0.64 -18.81 -25.76
C ILE A 322 0.33 -19.69 -24.96
N ASP A 323 1.43 -19.13 -24.45
CA ASP A 323 2.47 -19.89 -23.74
C ASP A 323 2.13 -20.14 -22.26
N GLY A 324 1.10 -19.49 -21.72
CA GLY A 324 0.61 -19.65 -20.34
C GLY A 324 -0.55 -20.64 -20.17
N ALA A 325 -1.02 -21.28 -21.25
CA ALA A 325 -2.13 -22.23 -21.26
C ALA A 325 -1.70 -23.69 -21.12
#